data_AF-A0A969V107-F1
#
_entry.id   AF-A0A969V107-F1
#
_cell.length_a   1.000
_cell.length_b   1.000
_cell.length_c   1.000
_cell.angle_alpha   90.00
_cell.angle_beta   90.00
_cell.angle_gamma   90.00
#
_symmetry.space_group_name_H-M   'P 1'
#
loop_
_entity.id
_entity.type
_entity.pdbx_description
1 polymer ?
#
loop_
_entity_poly.entity_id
_entity_poly.type
_entity_poly.pdbx_seq_one_letter_code
_entity_poly.pdbx_strand_id
1 'polypeptide(L)'
;MSLSRFLPFIEKCFVIFGLTFFSGAFSIGANEATREPGLIPESIITLIRYAIWFASTVAVIAQWKRALWFLGRDPWLWLLQIVVILSGLWSVDADLTNTAMREIFQMTAFGLYMALRFDFRQQVQLIAITFGIGGLLSTALAVGMPSIGKHLADHPGAWKGLYDYKNTFGSMMVLGSLAFFCCRRKRTSFSAGGLWFHAY
;
A
#
# COMPACT_ATOMS: atom_id res chain seq x y z
N MET A 1 21.86 -24.76 2.46
CA MET A 1 20.62 -24.26 3.10
C MET A 1 19.79 -23.59 2.00
N SER A 2 18.68 -24.20 1.55
CA SER A 2 17.99 -23.82 0.30
C SER A 2 17.30 -22.45 0.40
N LEU A 3 17.59 -21.56 -0.56
CA LEU A 3 16.97 -20.23 -0.76
C LEU A 3 15.43 -20.27 -0.72
N SER A 4 14.83 -21.41 -1.11
CA SER A 4 13.38 -21.63 -1.10
C SER A 4 12.71 -21.48 0.26
N ARG A 5 13.44 -21.64 1.37
CA ARG A 5 12.88 -21.49 2.73
C ARG A 5 12.66 -20.04 3.14
N PHE A 6 13.47 -19.12 2.63
CA PHE A 6 13.41 -17.70 2.99
C PHE A 6 12.50 -16.88 2.06
N LEU A 7 12.21 -17.39 0.87
CA LEU A 7 11.40 -16.68 -0.13
C LEU A 7 10.07 -16.14 0.43
N PRO A 8 9.25 -16.92 1.17
CA PRO A 8 7.98 -16.41 1.70
C PRO A 8 8.14 -15.27 2.72
N PHE A 9 9.27 -15.26 3.45
CA PHE A 9 9.58 -14.19 4.39
C PHE A 9 9.97 -12.91 3.64
N ILE A 10 10.84 -13.04 2.63
CA ILE A 10 11.28 -11.91 1.78
C ILE A 10 10.08 -11.25 1.11
N GLU A 11 9.14 -12.04 0.57
CA GLU A 11 7.94 -11.49 -0.08
C GLU A 11 7.04 -10.71 0.89
N LYS A 12 6.88 -11.19 2.13
CA LYS A 12 6.15 -10.45 3.17
C LYS A 12 6.85 -9.13 3.52
N CYS A 13 8.17 -9.16 3.68
CA CYS A 13 8.95 -7.95 3.92
C CYS A 13 8.84 -6.96 2.75
N PHE A 14 8.89 -7.45 1.51
CA PHE A 14 8.71 -6.65 0.31
C PHE A 14 7.32 -6.00 0.26
N VAL A 15 6.25 -6.74 0.58
CA VAL A 15 4.90 -6.17 0.64
C VAL A 15 4.76 -5.14 1.76
N ILE A 16 5.30 -5.41 2.96
CA ILE A 16 5.26 -4.45 4.06
C ILE A 16 5.98 -3.16 3.64
N PHE A 17 7.18 -3.30 3.07
CA PHE A 17 7.96 -2.16 2.57
C PHE A 17 7.23 -1.38 1.47
N GLY A 18 6.62 -2.08 0.51
CA GLY A 18 5.84 -1.45 -0.56
C GLY A 18 4.59 -0.74 -0.04
N LEU A 19 3.86 -1.34 0.90
CA LEU A 19 2.72 -0.69 1.55
C LEU A 19 3.15 0.54 2.37
N THR A 20 4.28 0.47 3.08
CA THR A 20 4.85 1.64 3.76
C THR A 20 5.16 2.75 2.76
N PHE A 21 5.80 2.42 1.64
CA PHE A 21 6.10 3.37 0.56
C PHE A 21 4.83 4.03 0.00
N PHE A 22 3.86 3.24 -0.48
CA PHE A 22 2.63 3.76 -1.08
C PHE A 22 1.69 4.46 -0.09
N SER A 23 1.85 4.22 1.21
CA SER A 23 1.12 4.97 2.24
C SER A 23 1.64 6.38 2.49
N GLY A 24 2.75 6.78 1.85
CA GLY A 24 3.37 8.10 2.02
C GLY A 24 4.34 8.20 3.21
N ALA A 25 4.66 7.11 3.89
CA ALA A 25 5.54 7.14 5.07
C ALA A 25 6.99 7.62 4.79
N PHE A 26 7.41 7.61 3.52
CA PHE A 26 8.75 8.06 3.12
C PHE A 26 8.85 9.57 2.92
N SER A 27 7.73 10.32 2.96
CA SER A 27 7.72 11.79 2.99
C SER A 27 7.96 12.36 4.39
N ILE A 28 8.57 11.57 5.29
CA ILE A 28 8.85 11.97 6.67
C ILE A 28 9.60 13.31 6.73
N GLY A 29 9.06 14.21 7.55
CA GLY A 29 9.59 15.56 7.77
C GLY A 29 9.41 16.53 6.61
N ALA A 30 8.75 16.12 5.52
CA ALA A 30 8.28 17.07 4.53
C ALA A 30 7.21 17.98 5.16
N ASN A 31 7.16 19.22 4.69
CA ASN A 31 6.16 20.18 5.13
C ASN A 31 5.67 21.00 3.94
N GLU A 32 4.43 20.72 3.52
CA GLU A 32 3.83 21.37 2.36
C GLU A 32 3.65 22.88 2.55
N ALA A 33 3.39 23.34 3.79
CA ALA A 33 3.18 24.76 4.06
C ALA A 33 4.45 25.60 3.97
N THR A 34 5.55 25.08 4.54
CA THR A 34 6.85 25.75 4.50
C THR A 34 7.65 25.40 3.24
N ARG A 35 7.13 24.49 2.41
CA ARG A 35 7.81 23.89 1.25
C ARG A 35 9.17 23.29 1.62
N GLU A 36 9.29 22.77 2.84
CA GLU A 36 10.49 22.09 3.28
C GLU A 36 10.51 20.66 2.73
N PRO A 37 11.62 20.25 2.09
CA PRO A 37 11.76 18.90 1.57
C PRO A 37 11.79 17.88 2.71
N GLY A 38 11.36 16.65 2.42
CA GLY A 38 11.46 15.54 3.36
C GLY A 38 12.91 15.19 3.71
N LEU A 39 13.10 14.44 4.80
CA LEU A 39 14.43 13.98 5.20
C LEU A 39 15.07 13.06 4.16
N ILE A 40 14.25 12.38 3.36
CA ILE A 40 14.70 11.46 2.31
C ILE A 40 14.75 12.24 1.00
N PRO A 41 15.91 12.29 0.31
CA PRO A 41 16.02 12.92 -1.00
C PRO A 41 15.05 12.33 -2.04
N GLU A 42 14.46 13.19 -2.86
CA GLU A 42 13.52 12.80 -3.92
C GLU A 42 14.09 11.77 -4.91
N SER A 43 15.41 11.82 -5.17
CA SER A 43 16.09 10.84 -6.02
C SER A 43 16.05 9.42 -5.43
N ILE A 44 16.13 9.30 -4.10
CA ILE A 44 16.04 8.02 -3.39
C ILE A 44 14.60 7.52 -3.38
N ILE A 45 13.63 8.39 -3.12
CA ILE A 45 12.20 8.06 -3.19
C ILE A 45 11.85 7.55 -4.59
N THR A 46 12.35 8.22 -5.63
CA THR A 46 12.18 7.84 -7.03
C THR A 46 12.82 6.49 -7.34
N LEU A 47 14.03 6.23 -6.84
CA LEU A 47 14.69 4.93 -7.00
C LEU A 47 13.88 3.80 -6.34
N ILE A 48 13.41 4.01 -5.10
CA ILE A 48 12.58 3.05 -4.37
C ILE A 48 11.29 2.76 -5.15
N ARG A 49 10.63 3.80 -5.65
CA ARG A 49 9.41 3.71 -6.46
C ARG A 49 9.60 2.78 -7.65
N TYR A 50 10.62 3.02 -8.46
CA TYR A 50 10.89 2.22 -9.65
C TYR A 50 11.38 0.82 -9.31
N ALA A 51 12.10 0.64 -8.19
CA ALA A 51 12.50 -0.69 -7.72
C ALA A 51 11.30 -1.55 -7.30
N ILE A 52 10.35 -0.98 -6.53
CA ILE A 52 9.11 -1.68 -6.14
C ILE A 52 8.28 -2.01 -7.39
N TRP A 53 8.13 -1.05 -8.30
CA TRP A 53 7.38 -1.26 -9.53
C TRP A 53 8.00 -2.34 -10.41
N PHE A 54 9.32 -2.30 -10.62
CA PHE A 54 10.04 -3.28 -11.42
C PHE A 54 9.90 -4.68 -10.83
N ALA A 55 10.17 -4.85 -9.53
CA ALA A 55 10.05 -6.13 -8.84
C ALA A 55 8.62 -6.71 -8.91
N SER A 56 7.61 -5.87 -8.67
CA SER A 56 6.20 -6.26 -8.75
C SER A 56 5.81 -6.70 -10.16
N THR A 57 6.22 -5.93 -11.16
CA THR A 57 5.90 -6.20 -12.57
C THR A 57 6.57 -7.48 -13.04
N VAL A 58 7.84 -7.71 -12.72
CA VAL A 58 8.55 -8.96 -13.02
C VAL A 58 7.85 -10.15 -12.38
N ALA A 59 7.43 -10.02 -11.12
CA ALA A 59 6.73 -11.10 -10.42
C ALA A 59 5.34 -11.40 -11.01
N VAL A 60 4.60 -10.38 -11.47
CA VAL A 60 3.33 -10.54 -12.19
C VAL A 60 3.55 -11.24 -13.53
N ILE A 61 4.55 -10.81 -14.31
CA ILE A 61 4.88 -11.41 -15.61
C ILE A 61 5.31 -12.88 -15.44
N ALA A 62 6.08 -13.20 -14.41
CA ALA A 62 6.46 -14.58 -14.09
C ALA A 62 5.23 -15.48 -13.82
N GLN A 63 4.09 -14.89 -13.44
CA GLN A 63 2.83 -15.58 -13.18
C GLN A 63 1.73 -15.21 -14.20
N TRP A 64 2.10 -14.85 -15.44
CA TRP A 64 1.19 -14.28 -16.44
C TRP A 64 -0.11 -15.09 -16.66
N LYS A 65 -0.07 -16.42 -16.61
CA LYS A 65 -1.28 -17.26 -16.75
C LYS A 65 -2.30 -16.99 -15.64
N ARG A 66 -1.84 -16.87 -14.39
CA ARG A 66 -2.69 -16.52 -13.25
C ARG A 66 -3.12 -15.06 -13.30
N ALA A 67 -2.23 -14.17 -13.74
CA ALA A 67 -2.57 -12.77 -13.97
C ALA A 67 -3.74 -12.64 -14.95
N LEU A 68 -3.66 -13.28 -16.13
CA LEU A 68 -4.73 -13.30 -17.14
C LEU A 68 -6.05 -13.85 -16.59
N TRP A 69 -5.99 -14.92 -15.79
CA TRP A 69 -7.18 -15.45 -15.14
C TRP A 69 -7.81 -14.45 -14.15
N PHE A 70 -6.98 -13.70 -13.41
CA PHE A 70 -7.43 -12.66 -12.51
C PHE A 70 -8.04 -11.47 -13.27
N LEU A 71 -7.50 -11.12 -14.45
CA LEU A 71 -8.07 -10.07 -15.32
C LEU A 71 -9.55 -10.34 -15.65
N GLY A 72 -9.89 -11.60 -15.90
CA GLY A 72 -11.24 -12.02 -16.25
C GLY A 72 -12.23 -12.05 -15.10
N ARG A 73 -11.78 -11.96 -13.84
CA ARG A 73 -12.67 -12.03 -12.66
C ARG A 73 -13.13 -10.68 -12.14
N ASP A 74 -12.27 -9.67 -12.19
CA ASP A 74 -12.56 -8.34 -11.65
C ASP A 74 -12.47 -7.27 -12.74
N PRO A 75 -13.50 -7.15 -13.62
CA PRO A 75 -13.48 -6.20 -14.73
C PRO A 75 -13.45 -4.73 -14.25
N TRP A 76 -13.90 -4.46 -13.01
CA TRP A 76 -13.91 -3.11 -12.44
C TRP A 76 -12.53 -2.51 -12.26
N LEU A 77 -11.53 -3.32 -11.89
CA LEU A 77 -10.17 -2.81 -11.76
C LEU A 77 -9.65 -2.30 -13.11
N TRP A 78 -9.95 -3.01 -14.20
CA TRP A 78 -9.57 -2.61 -15.56
C TRP A 78 -10.37 -1.44 -16.08
N LEU A 79 -11.66 -1.38 -15.77
CA LEU A 79 -12.49 -0.21 -16.08
C LEU A 79 -11.92 1.05 -15.44
N LEU A 80 -11.52 0.99 -14.16
CA LEU A 80 -10.92 2.12 -13.47
C LEU A 80 -9.59 2.54 -14.13
N GLN A 81 -8.76 1.59 -14.55
CA GLN A 81 -7.54 1.92 -15.30
C GLN A 81 -7.85 2.59 -16.64
N ILE A 82 -8.91 2.17 -17.34
CA ILE A 82 -9.34 2.83 -18.58
C ILE A 82 -9.79 4.27 -18.28
N VAL A 83 -10.55 4.50 -17.20
CA VAL A 83 -10.95 5.84 -16.78
C VAL A 83 -9.73 6.72 -16.49
N VAL A 84 -8.71 6.18 -15.82
CA VAL A 84 -7.45 6.88 -15.55
C VAL A 84 -6.71 7.24 -16.85
N ILE A 85 -6.72 6.39 -17.87
CA ILE A 85 -6.13 6.73 -19.18
C ILE A 85 -6.96 7.81 -19.88
N LEU A 86 -8.29 7.66 -19.88
CA LEU A 86 -9.19 8.61 -20.53
C LEU A 86 -9.20 9.97 -19.84
N SER A 87 -8.86 10.05 -18.55
CA SER A 87 -8.79 11.33 -17.85
C SER A 87 -7.72 12.27 -18.39
N GLY A 88 -6.79 11.78 -19.21
CA GLY A 88 -5.86 12.61 -19.96
C GLY A 88 -6.53 13.47 -21.02
N LEU A 89 -7.67 13.03 -21.56
CA LEU A 89 -8.35 13.71 -22.67
C LEU A 89 -8.99 15.05 -22.25
N TRP A 90 -9.38 15.18 -20.99
CA TRP A 90 -9.99 16.41 -20.44
C TRP A 90 -9.11 17.09 -19.40
N SER A 91 -7.83 16.71 -19.30
CA SER A 91 -6.97 17.30 -18.29
C SER A 91 -6.50 18.70 -18.67
N VAL A 92 -6.57 19.61 -17.69
CA VAL A 92 -6.03 20.97 -17.79
C VAL A 92 -4.50 20.97 -17.64
N ASP A 93 -3.97 20.09 -16.79
CA ASP A 93 -2.53 19.94 -16.55
C ASP A 93 -2.09 18.54 -16.94
N ALA A 94 -1.60 18.43 -18.17
CA ALA A 94 -1.16 17.16 -18.75
C ALA A 94 0.05 16.57 -18.00
N ASP A 95 0.94 17.39 -17.46
CA ASP A 95 2.17 16.92 -16.80
C ASP A 95 1.86 16.29 -15.43
N LEU A 96 1.02 16.97 -14.64
CA LEU A 96 0.52 16.43 -13.38
C LEU A 96 -0.27 15.14 -13.61
N THR A 97 -1.10 15.14 -14.65
CA THR A 97 -1.94 13.99 -14.99
C THR A 97 -1.12 12.78 -15.41
N ASN A 98 -0.12 12.98 -16.27
CA ASN A 98 0.80 11.91 -16.69
C ASN A 98 1.55 11.33 -15.49
N THR A 99 1.92 12.17 -14.53
CA THR A 99 2.54 11.72 -13.27
C THR A 99 1.58 10.89 -12.42
N ALA A 100 0.36 11.37 -12.20
CA ALA A 100 -0.65 10.64 -11.44
C ALA A 100 -1.03 9.29 -12.10
N MET A 101 -1.23 9.28 -13.42
CA MET A 101 -1.48 8.05 -14.18
C MET A 101 -0.38 7.02 -13.96
N ARG A 102 0.89 7.45 -14.09
CA ARG A 102 2.06 6.59 -13.86
C ARG A 102 2.04 6.00 -12.45
N GLU A 103 1.77 6.83 -11.43
CA GLU A 103 1.70 6.36 -10.05
C GLU A 103 0.59 5.33 -9.83
N ILE A 104 -0.59 5.55 -10.40
CA ILE A 104 -1.70 4.61 -10.33
C ILE A 104 -1.32 3.28 -10.99
N PHE A 105 -0.67 3.28 -12.15
CA PHE A 105 -0.19 2.04 -12.78
C PHE A 105 0.81 1.29 -11.90
N GLN A 106 1.70 2.01 -11.22
CA GLN A 106 2.67 1.40 -10.31
C GLN A 106 1.98 0.76 -9.10
N MET A 107 1.00 1.44 -8.50
CA MET A 107 0.19 0.93 -7.40
C MET A 107 -0.63 -0.29 -7.84
N THR A 108 -1.23 -0.25 -9.03
CA THR A 108 -2.01 -1.37 -9.58
C THR A 108 -1.14 -2.59 -9.84
N ALA A 109 0.08 -2.43 -10.38
CA ALA A 109 1.01 -3.53 -10.58
C ALA A 109 1.42 -4.18 -9.24
N PHE A 110 1.72 -3.36 -8.22
CA PHE A 110 2.01 -3.84 -6.87
C PHE A 110 0.82 -4.56 -6.21
N GLY A 111 -0.38 -3.98 -6.32
CA GLY A 111 -1.61 -4.58 -5.82
C GLY A 111 -1.92 -5.92 -6.49
N LEU A 112 -1.73 -6.02 -7.81
CA LEU A 112 -1.90 -7.27 -8.54
C LEU A 112 -0.87 -8.32 -8.12
N TYR A 113 0.39 -7.94 -7.93
CA TYR A 113 1.40 -8.84 -7.35
C TYR A 113 0.95 -9.39 -5.99
N MET A 114 0.49 -8.51 -5.10
CA MET A 114 0.01 -8.87 -3.77
C MET A 114 -1.21 -9.81 -3.84
N ALA A 115 -2.14 -9.54 -4.77
CA ALA A 115 -3.34 -10.36 -5.00
C ALA A 115 -3.03 -11.76 -5.55
N LEU A 116 -2.04 -11.87 -6.43
CA LEU A 116 -1.60 -13.15 -7.00
C LEU A 116 -0.82 -14.00 -6.00
N ARG A 117 -0.10 -13.37 -5.08
CA ARG A 117 0.81 -14.07 -4.18
C ARG A 117 0.20 -14.46 -2.84
N PHE A 118 -0.67 -13.62 -2.28
CA PHE A 118 -1.19 -13.77 -0.93
C PHE A 118 -2.71 -13.99 -0.95
N ASP A 119 -3.20 -14.86 -0.08
CA ASP A 119 -4.65 -14.99 0.11
C ASP A 119 -5.24 -13.72 0.75
N PHE A 120 -6.55 -13.52 0.64
CA PHE A 120 -7.21 -12.33 1.17
C PHE A 120 -6.92 -12.09 2.66
N ARG A 121 -6.80 -13.15 3.48
CA ARG A 121 -6.51 -12.98 4.92
C ARG A 121 -5.09 -12.50 5.14
N GLN A 122 -4.13 -13.07 4.42
CA GLN A 122 -2.73 -12.66 4.44
C GLN A 122 -2.59 -11.21 3.97
N GLN A 123 -3.32 -10.81 2.93
CA GLN A 123 -3.35 -9.42 2.46
C GLN A 123 -3.78 -8.46 3.58
N VAL A 124 -4.91 -8.75 4.24
CA VAL A 124 -5.41 -7.93 5.36
C VAL A 124 -4.43 -7.95 6.54
N GLN A 125 -3.80 -9.08 6.84
CA GLN A 125 -2.78 -9.19 7.90
C GLN A 125 -1.55 -8.32 7.59
N LEU A 126 -1.07 -8.33 6.35
CA LEU A 126 0.07 -7.51 5.93
C LEU A 126 -0.28 -6.03 6.05
N ILE A 127 -1.48 -5.61 5.62
CA ILE A 127 -1.97 -4.24 5.79
C ILE A 127 -2.03 -3.85 7.27
N ALA A 128 -2.60 -4.72 8.12
CA ALA A 128 -2.69 -4.48 9.56
C ALA A 128 -1.31 -4.33 10.21
N ILE A 129 -0.36 -5.22 9.87
CA ILE A 129 1.02 -5.14 10.36
C ILE A 129 1.68 -3.83 9.91
N THR A 130 1.58 -3.49 8.63
CA THR A 130 2.18 -2.27 8.08
C THR A 130 1.67 -1.02 8.78
N PHE A 131 0.36 -0.87 8.91
CA PHE A 131 -0.23 0.31 9.55
C PHE A 131 -0.11 0.29 11.08
N GLY A 132 -0.02 -0.88 11.70
CA GLY A 132 0.35 -1.01 13.11
C GLY A 132 1.76 -0.49 13.38
N ILE A 133 2.74 -0.91 12.58
CA ILE A 133 4.11 -0.39 12.63
C ILE A 133 4.12 1.13 12.38
N GLY A 134 3.42 1.58 11.33
CA GLY A 134 3.29 2.99 11.00
C GLY A 134 2.71 3.83 12.14
N GLY A 135 1.68 3.32 12.83
CA GLY A 135 1.07 3.99 13.98
C GLY A 135 1.99 4.06 15.21
N LEU A 136 2.71 2.98 15.51
CA LEU A 136 3.69 2.95 16.60
C LEU A 136 4.85 3.91 16.35
N LEU A 137 5.44 3.87 15.15
CA LEU A 137 6.51 4.79 14.76
C LEU A 137 6.02 6.24 14.74
N SER A 138 4.82 6.51 14.23
CA SER A 138 4.21 7.84 14.23
C SER A 138 4.03 8.38 15.65
N THR A 139 3.59 7.54 16.58
CA THR A 139 3.43 7.89 18.00
C THR A 139 4.78 8.17 18.65
N ALA A 140 5.78 7.31 18.41
CA ALA A 140 7.14 7.50 18.90
C ALA A 140 7.75 8.81 18.39
N LEU A 141 7.55 9.16 17.12
CA LEU A 141 8.01 10.42 16.53
C LEU A 141 7.29 11.63 17.14
N ALA A 142 5.96 11.57 17.29
CA ALA A 142 5.19 12.69 17.85
C ALA A 142 5.56 13.02 19.32
N VAL A 143 5.97 12.01 20.09
CA VAL A 143 6.39 12.16 21.49
C VAL A 143 7.90 12.46 21.61
N GLY A 144 8.75 11.67 20.96
CA GLY A 144 10.21 11.76 21.10
C GLY A 144 10.86 12.83 20.25
N MET A 145 10.29 13.17 19.08
CA MET A 145 10.80 14.18 18.16
C MET A 145 9.67 15.09 17.63
N PRO A 146 9.09 15.96 18.48
CA PRO A 146 7.94 16.78 18.10
C PRO A 146 8.15 17.69 16.89
N SER A 147 9.39 18.09 16.59
CA SER A 147 9.73 18.89 15.40
C SER A 147 9.44 18.18 14.08
N ILE A 148 9.44 16.84 14.08
CA ILE A 148 9.14 16.02 12.91
C ILE A 148 7.72 15.44 13.02
N GLY A 149 7.39 14.85 14.18
CA GLY A 149 6.14 14.11 14.35
C GLY A 149 4.89 14.96 14.54
N LYS A 150 5.02 16.28 14.71
CA LYS A 150 3.90 17.22 14.83
C LYS A 150 4.00 18.35 13.82
N HIS A 151 2.85 18.91 13.49
CA HIS A 151 2.74 20.14 12.73
C HIS A 151 3.19 21.34 13.57
N LEU A 152 3.95 22.23 12.94
CA LEU A 152 4.50 23.43 13.58
C LEU A 152 3.78 24.72 13.14
N ALA A 153 3.49 24.86 11.84
CA ALA A 153 2.91 26.08 11.27
C ALA A 153 1.38 26.01 11.14
N ASP A 154 0.86 25.23 10.17
CA ASP A 154 -0.57 25.27 9.81
C ASP A 154 -1.50 24.74 10.89
N HIS A 155 -1.04 23.72 11.61
CA HIS A 155 -1.83 23.01 12.63
C HIS A 155 -0.99 22.74 13.87
N PRO A 156 -0.60 23.78 14.63
CA PRO A 156 0.36 23.65 15.71
C PRO A 156 -0.05 22.54 16.70
N GLY A 157 0.85 21.58 16.90
CA GLY A 157 0.66 20.47 17.84
C GLY A 157 -0.15 19.28 17.31
N ALA A 158 -0.74 19.37 16.11
CA ALA A 158 -1.41 18.23 15.48
C ALA A 158 -0.41 17.14 15.10
N TRP A 159 -0.76 15.88 15.32
CA TRP A 159 0.13 14.76 15.05
C TRP A 159 0.09 14.39 13.56
N LYS A 160 1.27 14.29 12.95
CA LYS A 160 1.46 13.75 11.59
C LYS A 160 2.36 12.50 11.59
N GLY A 161 3.22 12.37 12.59
CA GLY A 161 4.06 11.19 12.81
C GLY A 161 5.02 10.94 11.65
N LEU A 162 4.93 9.73 11.08
CA LEU A 162 5.74 9.29 9.94
C LEU A 162 5.28 9.89 8.60
N TYR A 163 4.06 10.44 8.56
CA TYR A 163 3.43 10.95 7.34
C TYR A 163 3.62 12.47 7.21
N ASP A 164 3.40 12.99 6.00
CA ASP A 164 3.44 14.42 5.67
C ASP A 164 2.40 15.27 6.41
N TYR A 165 1.21 14.70 6.67
CA TYR A 165 0.06 15.44 7.17
C TYR A 165 -0.79 14.66 8.18
N LYS A 166 -1.48 15.40 9.07
CA LYS A 166 -2.39 14.84 10.09
C LYS A 166 -3.53 14.01 9.49
N ASN A 167 -4.02 14.43 8.31
CA ASN A 167 -5.13 13.76 7.63
C ASN A 167 -4.67 12.48 6.92
N THR A 168 -3.47 12.49 6.34
CA THR A 168 -2.81 11.29 5.82
C THR A 168 -2.63 10.28 6.93
N PHE A 169 -2.04 10.70 8.06
CA PHE A 169 -1.89 9.87 9.25
C PHE A 169 -3.23 9.29 9.73
N GLY A 170 -4.24 10.14 9.92
CA GLY A 170 -5.57 9.70 10.35
C GLY A 170 -6.20 8.69 9.40
N SER A 171 -6.10 8.91 8.09
CA SER A 171 -6.62 7.98 7.07
C SER A 171 -5.95 6.60 7.17
N MET A 172 -4.63 6.56 7.35
CA MET A 172 -3.89 5.30 7.52
C MET A 172 -4.24 4.59 8.84
N MET A 173 -4.51 5.33 9.91
CA MET A 173 -4.95 4.75 11.19
C MET A 173 -6.35 4.16 11.09
N VAL A 174 -7.27 4.80 10.36
CA VAL A 174 -8.60 4.24 10.08
C VAL A 174 -8.46 2.94 9.29
N LEU A 175 -7.70 2.94 8.19
CA LEU A 175 -7.45 1.73 7.41
C LEU A 175 -6.80 0.62 8.24
N GLY A 176 -5.80 0.95 9.07
CA GLY A 176 -5.15 0.02 9.99
C GLY A 176 -6.13 -0.57 11.00
N SER A 177 -6.97 0.25 11.62
CA SER A 177 -7.97 -0.20 12.60
C SER A 177 -8.99 -1.18 11.99
N LEU A 178 -9.45 -0.90 10.75
CA LEU A 178 -10.33 -1.80 10.01
C LEU A 178 -9.63 -3.11 9.65
N ALA A 179 -8.36 -3.05 9.24
CA ALA A 179 -7.57 -4.24 8.95
C ALA A 179 -7.37 -5.12 10.20
N PHE A 180 -7.08 -4.52 11.36
CA PHE A 180 -7.00 -5.25 12.64
C PHE A 180 -8.33 -5.89 13.03
N PHE A 181 -9.44 -5.16 12.87
CA PHE A 181 -10.77 -5.69 13.13
C PHE A 181 -11.08 -6.90 12.24
N CYS A 182 -10.78 -6.82 10.94
CA CYS A 182 -10.96 -7.91 9.99
C CYS A 182 -10.06 -9.12 10.30
N CYS A 183 -8.81 -8.90 10.75
CA CYS A 183 -7.91 -9.98 11.16
C CYS A 183 -8.43 -10.80 12.34
N ARG A 184 -9.17 -10.17 13.26
CA ARG A 184 -9.71 -10.81 14.46
C ARG A 184 -10.88 -11.76 14.17
N ARG A 185 -11.55 -11.61 13.02
CA ARG A 185 -12.70 -12.45 12.65
C ARG A 185 -12.22 -13.85 12.27
N LYS A 186 -12.09 -14.74 13.27
CA LYS A 186 -12.15 -16.18 13.01
C LYS A 186 -13.50 -16.44 12.35
N ARG A 187 -13.50 -17.11 11.19
CA ARG A 187 -14.74 -17.66 10.62
C ARG A 187 -15.26 -18.61 11.69
N THR A 188 -16.28 -18.22 12.43
CA THR A 188 -17.12 -19.20 13.12
C THR A 188 -17.57 -20.14 12.01
N SER A 189 -17.09 -21.38 12.05
CA SER A 189 -17.63 -22.42 11.21
C SER A 189 -19.10 -22.53 11.62
N PHE A 190 -19.98 -21.88 10.87
CA PHE A 190 -21.38 -22.23 10.93
C PHE A 190 -21.46 -23.57 10.20
N SER A 191 -21.26 -24.64 10.98
CA SER A 191 -21.64 -26.00 10.63
C SER A 191 -23.16 -26.03 10.52
N ALA A 192 -23.70 -25.47 9.44
CA ALA A 192 -24.99 -25.93 8.92
C ALA A 192 -24.66 -27.19 8.10
N GLY A 193 -25.34 -28.29 8.42
CA GLY A 193 -25.02 -29.67 7.99
C GLY A 193 -24.52 -29.78 6.56
N GLY A 194 -23.49 -30.57 6.29
CA GLY A 194 -23.60 -32.02 6.48
C GLY A 194 -24.73 -32.51 5.59
N LEU A 195 -24.44 -32.78 4.31
CA LEU A 195 -25.13 -33.69 3.37
C LEU A 195 -24.58 -33.42 1.94
N TRP A 196 -23.65 -34.28 1.51
CA TRP A 196 -23.35 -34.73 0.12
C TRP A 196 -22.86 -33.66 -0.89
N PHE A 197 -21.82 -33.89 -1.70
CA PHE A 197 -21.70 -34.94 -2.70
C PHE A 197 -20.25 -35.40 -2.92
N HIS A 198 -20.12 -36.72 -3.03
CA HIS A 198 -19.00 -37.46 -3.63
C HIS A 198 -19.25 -37.64 -5.14
N ALA A 199 -18.16 -37.77 -5.91
CA ALA A 199 -18.06 -38.24 -7.30
C ALA A 199 -18.64 -37.29 -8.37
N TYR A 200 -17.98 -36.99 -9.48
CA TYR A 200 -16.98 -37.72 -10.28
C TYR A 200 -15.87 -36.79 -10.77
#